data_AF-A0A0D2X0G5-F1
#
_entry.id   AF-A0A0D2X0G5-F1
#
_cell.length_a   1.000
_cell.length_b   1.000
_cell.length_c   1.000
_cell.angle_alpha   90.00
_cell.angle_beta   90.00
_cell.angle_gamma   90.00
#
_symmetry.space_group_name_H-M   'P 1'
#
loop_
_entity.id
_entity.type
_entity.pdbx_description
1 polymer ?
#
loop_
_entity_poly.entity_id
_entity_poly.type
_entity_poly.pdbx_seq_one_letter_code
_entity_poly.pdbx_strand_id
1 'polypeptide(L)'
;MLALAAFIVALGAAPFLLFNVALSVGSVLGVLAAILAALVGSAQVMMMTDNYKEHSSKNATAPSQRGGVSGGTVAALTSMKLYDASTTSSGATSSSSSRSMMGAIADWFVSSALSVASSRSLLNRKGPSPDSDDGDDDANDDDAASDDLASGPPSTHTQRLAGIEQHYNPASADECDALRAFKHVQTNTQCIFAPRAKLWGSRNWDDYISLDANIYRSIPMVLRFCQALDMDELLDGFVFAIPSTPYGATVDAFAGTVNRVLRMLSHYDPAGVRIMEKSYVGQRGWAFELAGEPFFVTTFAPFYPPNHSRHAFGARWDDSATNEGAEQPQPSVSPSTSTATNDLSPAQLSDRFCFVLLQPERSFVRRKIGDDTPHTNWAVPVTPRDRIRAAYRDAGREYIVPPSIHYPTANHIVEAVHPHSDPIVEFWKQKPVSG
;
A
#
# COMPACT_ATOMS: atom_id res chain seq x y z
N MET A 1 36.63 -44.67 50.41
CA MET A 1 36.21 -43.26 50.35
C MET A 1 36.38 -42.68 48.95
N LEU A 2 37.59 -42.59 48.38
CA LEU A 2 37.82 -42.06 47.01
C LEU A 2 37.10 -42.83 45.88
N ALA A 3 37.05 -44.17 45.94
CA ALA A 3 36.31 -44.98 44.96
C ALA A 3 34.78 -44.80 45.05
N LEU A 4 34.25 -44.51 46.25
CA LEU A 4 32.83 -44.27 46.46
C LEU A 4 32.42 -42.89 45.94
N ALA A 5 33.28 -41.88 46.09
CA ALA A 5 33.07 -40.55 45.53
C ALA A 5 33.06 -40.56 43.98
N ALA A 6 33.97 -41.31 43.35
CA ALA A 6 34.00 -41.45 41.90
C ALA A 6 32.74 -42.16 41.34
N PHE A 7 32.20 -43.14 42.07
CA PHE A 7 30.99 -43.87 41.68
C PHE A 7 29.72 -42.99 41.78
N ILE A 8 29.63 -42.12 42.79
CA ILE A 8 28.51 -41.18 42.96
C ILE A 8 28.52 -40.10 41.86
N VAL A 9 29.70 -39.61 41.47
CA VAL A 9 29.84 -38.65 40.35
C VAL A 9 29.46 -39.30 39.01
N ALA A 10 29.83 -40.57 38.79
CA ALA A 10 29.45 -41.30 37.58
C ALA A 10 27.93 -41.56 37.47
N LEU A 11 27.25 -41.84 38.59
CA LEU A 11 25.80 -42.03 38.61
C LEU A 11 25.00 -40.73 38.41
N GLY A 12 25.57 -39.57 38.77
CA GLY A 12 24.95 -38.25 38.53
C GLY A 12 24.99 -37.78 37.07
N ALA A 13 25.94 -38.27 36.27
CA ALA A 13 26.12 -37.85 34.88
C ALA A 13 25.26 -38.61 33.86
N ALA A 14 24.87 -39.85 34.18
CA ALA A 14 24.03 -40.69 33.32
C ALA A 14 22.64 -40.10 32.99
N PRO A 15 21.87 -39.53 33.94
CA PRO A 15 20.58 -38.93 33.63
C PRO A 15 20.70 -37.65 32.80
N PHE A 16 21.80 -36.91 32.92
CA PHE A 16 22.07 -35.71 32.11
C PHE A 16 22.36 -36.04 30.65
N LEU A 17 23.07 -37.14 30.37
CA LEU A 17 23.30 -37.61 29.00
C LEU A 17 22.02 -38.13 28.34
N LEU A 18 21.20 -38.89 29.06
CA LEU A 18 19.92 -39.38 28.55
C LEU A 18 18.92 -38.25 28.28
N PHE A 19 18.90 -37.20 29.13
CA PHE A 19 18.05 -36.03 28.92
C PHE A 19 18.45 -35.22 27.68
N ASN A 20 19.75 -35.03 27.45
CA ASN A 20 20.24 -34.35 26.25
C ASN A 20 19.99 -35.16 24.96
N VAL A 21 20.10 -36.49 25.02
CA VAL A 21 19.76 -37.36 23.88
C VAL A 21 18.25 -37.32 23.59
N ALA A 22 17.40 -37.32 24.62
CA ALA A 22 15.95 -37.22 24.44
C ALA A 22 15.52 -35.87 23.83
N LEU A 23 16.13 -34.77 24.24
CA LEU A 23 15.92 -33.45 23.64
C LEU A 23 16.39 -33.39 22.18
N SER A 24 17.52 -34.04 21.86
CA SER A 24 18.02 -34.13 20.49
C SER A 24 17.10 -34.96 19.58
N VAL A 25 16.57 -36.09 20.07
CA VAL A 25 15.67 -36.95 19.28
C VAL A 25 14.31 -36.26 19.07
N GLY A 26 13.78 -35.57 20.09
CA GLY A 26 12.55 -34.78 19.96
C GLY A 26 12.67 -33.66 18.91
N SER A 27 13.84 -33.01 18.86
CA SER A 27 14.13 -31.96 17.86
C SER A 27 14.18 -32.53 16.44
N VAL A 28 14.82 -33.69 16.24
CA VAL A 28 14.90 -34.35 14.92
C VAL A 28 13.52 -34.83 14.45
N LEU A 29 12.71 -35.41 15.35
CA LEU A 29 11.35 -35.83 15.03
C LEU A 29 10.43 -34.65 14.70
N GLY A 30 10.59 -33.51 15.39
CA GLY A 30 9.87 -32.28 15.08
C GLY A 30 10.18 -31.75 13.68
N VAL A 31 11.48 -31.74 13.29
CA VAL A 31 11.91 -31.33 11.95
C VAL A 31 11.38 -32.31 10.88
N LEU A 32 11.43 -33.62 11.12
CA LEU A 32 10.89 -34.61 10.19
C LEU A 32 9.37 -34.49 10.02
N ALA A 33 8.62 -34.24 11.09
CA ALA A 33 7.17 -34.01 11.03
C ALA A 33 6.82 -32.75 10.22
N ALA A 34 7.59 -31.66 10.39
CA ALA A 34 7.42 -30.44 9.62
C ALA A 34 7.72 -30.65 8.12
N ILE A 35 8.77 -31.41 7.78
CA ILE A 35 9.09 -31.78 6.41
C ILE A 35 7.97 -32.63 5.80
N LEU A 36 7.46 -33.62 6.54
CA LEU A 36 6.38 -34.48 6.05
C LEU A 36 5.09 -33.69 5.79
N ALA A 37 4.74 -32.76 6.69
CA ALA A 37 3.59 -31.86 6.51
C ALA A 37 3.73 -30.96 5.28
N ALA A 38 4.93 -30.43 5.02
CA ALA A 38 5.23 -29.63 3.83
C ALA A 38 5.11 -30.44 2.53
N LEU A 39 5.56 -31.70 2.54
CA LEU A 39 5.45 -32.60 1.38
C LEU A 39 3.99 -32.97 1.07
N VAL A 40 3.19 -33.27 2.11
CA VAL A 40 1.75 -33.56 1.95
C VAL A 40 0.99 -32.34 1.42
N GLY A 41 1.26 -31.15 1.95
CA GLY A 41 0.66 -29.91 1.44
C GLY A 41 1.00 -29.62 -0.01
N SER A 42 2.25 -29.89 -0.42
CA SER A 42 2.72 -29.69 -1.80
C SER A 42 2.03 -30.64 -2.79
N ALA A 43 1.83 -31.90 -2.41
CA ALA A 43 1.12 -32.88 -3.25
C ALA A 43 -0.36 -32.51 -3.45
N GLN A 44 -1.01 -31.94 -2.44
CA GLN A 44 -2.41 -31.54 -2.48
C GLN A 44 -2.65 -30.32 -3.38
N VAL A 45 -1.71 -29.37 -3.40
CA VAL A 45 -1.73 -28.21 -4.32
C VAL A 45 -1.50 -28.63 -5.77
N MET A 46 -0.62 -29.61 -6.01
CA MET A 46 -0.38 -30.15 -7.36
C MET A 46 -1.65 -30.80 -7.94
N MET A 47 -2.38 -31.58 -7.14
CA MET A 47 -3.64 -32.19 -7.59
C MET A 47 -4.79 -31.20 -7.83
N MET A 48 -4.78 -30.03 -7.18
CA MET A 48 -5.80 -28.99 -7.43
C MET A 48 -5.52 -28.17 -8.71
N THR A 49 -4.25 -27.99 -9.08
CA THR A 49 -3.89 -27.23 -10.28
C THR A 49 -4.15 -27.99 -11.58
N ASP A 50 -4.09 -29.32 -11.56
CA ASP A 50 -4.44 -30.16 -12.71
C ASP A 50 -5.95 -30.17 -13.00
N ASN A 51 -6.79 -30.16 -11.97
CA ASN A 51 -8.26 -30.06 -12.12
C ASN A 51 -8.72 -28.70 -12.71
N TYR A 52 -7.95 -27.63 -12.49
CA TYR A 52 -8.31 -26.29 -13.01
C TYR A 52 -8.03 -26.15 -14.51
N LYS A 53 -7.01 -26.85 -15.03
CA LYS A 53 -6.69 -26.85 -16.47
C LYS A 53 -7.72 -27.63 -17.29
N GLU A 54 -8.35 -28.66 -16.72
CA GLU A 54 -9.31 -29.50 -17.45
C GLU A 54 -10.68 -28.84 -17.64
N HIS A 55 -11.06 -27.88 -16.78
CA HIS A 55 -12.31 -27.12 -16.92
C HIS A 55 -12.19 -25.87 -17.81
N SER A 56 -10.97 -25.36 -18.06
CA SER A 56 -10.78 -24.14 -18.88
C SER A 56 -10.80 -24.40 -20.40
N SER A 57 -10.77 -25.64 -20.88
CA SER A 57 -10.74 -25.92 -22.33
C SER A 57 -12.12 -26.16 -22.97
N LYS A 58 -13.22 -26.14 -22.20
CA LYS A 58 -14.55 -26.55 -22.69
C LYS A 58 -15.49 -25.42 -23.15
N ASN A 59 -15.09 -24.14 -23.10
CA ASN A 59 -15.93 -23.03 -23.54
C ASN A 59 -15.23 -22.15 -24.59
N ALA A 60 -15.10 -22.65 -25.82
CA ALA A 60 -14.75 -21.81 -26.96
C ALA A 60 -15.34 -22.37 -28.28
N THR A 61 -16.65 -22.21 -28.48
CA THR A 61 -17.26 -22.30 -29.83
C THR A 61 -18.62 -21.59 -29.88
N ALA A 62 -18.70 -20.45 -30.55
CA ALA A 62 -19.85 -20.05 -31.39
C ALA A 62 -19.48 -18.87 -32.31
N PRO A 63 -19.98 -18.83 -33.57
CA PRO A 63 -19.47 -17.95 -34.61
C PRO A 63 -20.26 -16.64 -34.75
N SER A 64 -19.55 -15.59 -35.17
CA SER A 64 -20.07 -14.28 -35.55
C SER A 64 -20.54 -14.30 -37.02
N GLN A 65 -21.81 -14.00 -37.27
CA GLN A 65 -22.31 -13.59 -38.58
C GLN A 65 -22.55 -12.08 -38.60
N ARG A 66 -21.99 -11.43 -39.64
CA ARG A 66 -22.12 -10.00 -39.96
C ARG A 66 -23.11 -9.80 -41.10
N GLY A 67 -23.97 -8.79 -40.95
CA GLY A 67 -24.85 -8.19 -41.95
C GLY A 67 -25.98 -7.52 -41.18
N GLY A 68 -26.03 -6.20 -40.98
CA GLY A 68 -25.99 -5.14 -41.98
C GLY A 68 -27.42 -4.68 -42.21
N VAL A 69 -27.75 -3.42 -41.87
CA VAL A 69 -28.74 -2.52 -42.52
C VAL A 69 -29.01 -1.30 -41.61
N SER A 70 -29.24 -0.20 -42.31
CA SER A 70 -29.38 1.23 -42.01
C SER A 70 -30.45 1.69 -41.01
N GLY A 71 -30.15 2.84 -40.39
CA GLY A 71 -30.95 4.08 -40.52
C GLY A 71 -32.20 4.23 -39.65
N GLY A 72 -32.25 5.29 -38.84
CA GLY A 72 -33.49 5.72 -38.19
C GLY A 72 -33.29 6.73 -37.07
N THR A 73 -33.35 8.02 -37.42
CA THR A 73 -33.49 9.17 -36.52
C THR A 73 -34.91 9.20 -35.95
N VAL A 74 -35.09 9.24 -34.62
CA VAL A 74 -36.30 9.82 -33.97
C VAL A 74 -35.93 10.39 -32.59
N ALA A 75 -36.33 11.63 -32.36
CA ALA A 75 -36.28 12.35 -31.08
C ALA A 75 -37.55 12.10 -30.24
N ALA A 76 -37.42 12.07 -28.91
CA ALA A 76 -38.40 12.51 -27.89
C ALA A 76 -37.84 12.15 -26.50
N LEU A 77 -37.49 13.11 -25.63
CA LEU A 77 -38.34 13.66 -24.56
C LEU A 77 -39.15 12.61 -23.78
N THR A 78 -38.86 12.44 -22.48
CA THR A 78 -39.77 12.76 -21.34
C THR A 78 -39.28 12.13 -20.02
N SER A 79 -38.97 13.00 -19.05
CA SER A 79 -39.40 13.00 -17.62
C SER A 79 -39.71 11.68 -16.88
N MET A 80 -39.03 11.45 -15.74
CA MET A 80 -39.53 10.71 -14.54
C MET A 80 -38.89 11.38 -13.31
N LYS A 81 -39.58 12.27 -12.57
CA LYS A 81 -40.54 12.04 -11.46
C LYS A 81 -40.06 11.10 -10.35
N LEU A 82 -39.64 11.77 -9.28
CA LEU A 82 -39.78 11.46 -7.85
C LEU A 82 -40.83 10.38 -7.52
N TYR A 83 -40.42 9.42 -6.69
CA TYR A 83 -41.32 8.62 -5.87
C TYR A 83 -41.02 8.90 -4.39
N ASP A 84 -41.98 9.53 -3.75
CA ASP A 84 -42.21 9.52 -2.30
C ASP A 84 -43.03 8.28 -1.94
N ALA A 85 -42.67 7.60 -0.86
CA ALA A 85 -43.59 6.74 -0.11
C ALA A 85 -43.09 6.55 1.34
N SER A 86 -43.66 7.33 2.26
CA SER A 86 -44.00 6.87 3.62
C SER A 86 -45.16 5.87 3.51
N THR A 87 -45.40 4.87 4.37
CA THR A 87 -45.64 4.93 5.83
C THR A 87 -45.89 3.51 6.38
N THR A 88 -45.63 3.29 7.69
CA THR A 88 -46.28 2.33 8.65
C THR A 88 -46.14 0.81 8.45
N SER A 89 -46.08 -0.08 9.44
CA SER A 89 -45.99 -0.06 10.92
C SER A 89 -45.83 -1.50 11.45
N SER A 90 -45.30 -1.64 12.67
CA SER A 90 -45.62 -2.63 13.72
C SER A 90 -45.50 -4.16 13.49
N GLY A 91 -44.82 -4.85 14.43
CA GLY A 91 -45.07 -6.28 14.70
C GLY A 91 -43.94 -7.00 15.42
N ALA A 92 -44.21 -7.54 16.60
CA ALA A 92 -43.24 -8.05 17.57
C ALA A 92 -43.12 -9.60 17.61
N THR A 93 -42.03 -10.04 18.23
CA THR A 93 -41.79 -11.29 19.00
C THR A 93 -41.63 -12.66 18.32
N SER A 94 -40.49 -13.28 18.64
CA SER A 94 -40.28 -14.63 19.22
C SER A 94 -39.39 -15.62 18.43
N SER A 95 -38.30 -16.00 19.12
CA SER A 95 -37.63 -17.31 19.19
C SER A 95 -37.52 -18.20 17.94
N SER A 96 -36.29 -18.59 17.58
CA SER A 96 -35.76 -19.92 17.96
C SER A 96 -34.39 -20.17 17.34
N SER A 97 -33.63 -20.99 18.07
CA SER A 97 -32.32 -21.55 17.76
C SER A 97 -32.14 -22.04 16.33
N SER A 98 -31.05 -21.61 15.70
CA SER A 98 -30.34 -22.39 14.69
C SER A 98 -28.86 -21.98 14.71
N ARG A 99 -28.10 -22.54 15.67
CA ARG A 99 -26.63 -22.56 15.60
C ARG A 99 -26.24 -23.58 14.53
N SER A 100 -26.24 -23.13 13.28
CA SER A 100 -25.69 -23.84 12.14
C SER A 100 -24.22 -23.44 11.99
N MET A 101 -23.32 -24.39 12.24
CA MET A 101 -22.25 -24.83 11.33
C MET A 101 -21.60 -23.80 10.38
N MET A 102 -21.35 -22.58 10.84
CA MET A 102 -20.64 -21.51 10.11
C MET A 102 -19.63 -20.78 11.01
N GLY A 103 -19.01 -21.54 11.92
CA GLY A 103 -17.93 -21.08 12.81
C GLY A 103 -16.60 -21.81 12.62
N ALA A 104 -16.47 -22.65 11.59
CA ALA A 104 -15.31 -23.54 11.41
C ALA A 104 -14.55 -23.33 10.09
N ILE A 105 -14.95 -22.35 9.27
CA ILE A 105 -14.29 -22.04 7.98
C ILE A 105 -13.53 -20.70 8.05
N ALA A 106 -13.87 -19.83 9.01
CA ALA A 106 -13.19 -18.55 9.22
C ALA A 106 -11.87 -18.68 9.99
N ASP A 107 -11.74 -19.67 10.88
CA ASP A 107 -10.50 -19.93 11.62
C ASP A 107 -9.40 -20.59 10.76
N TRP A 108 -9.76 -21.16 9.61
CA TRP A 108 -8.80 -21.81 8.72
C TRP A 108 -7.98 -20.82 7.89
N PHE A 109 -8.60 -19.74 7.41
CA PHE A 109 -7.91 -18.73 6.59
C PHE A 109 -6.88 -17.91 7.39
N VAL A 110 -7.14 -17.65 8.67
CA VAL A 110 -6.21 -16.93 9.54
C VAL A 110 -5.02 -17.82 9.96
N SER A 111 -5.23 -19.13 10.10
CA SER A 111 -4.15 -20.07 10.45
C SER A 111 -3.24 -20.43 9.27
N SER A 112 -3.72 -20.36 8.02
CA SER A 112 -2.91 -20.65 6.82
C SER A 112 -1.99 -19.51 6.41
N ALA A 113 -2.32 -18.24 6.70
CA ALA A 113 -1.46 -17.10 6.40
C ALA A 113 -0.25 -17.01 7.36
N LEU A 114 -0.42 -17.38 8.63
CA LEU A 114 0.64 -17.34 9.65
C LEU A 114 1.68 -18.48 9.49
N SER A 115 1.34 -19.58 8.84
CA SER A 115 2.28 -20.70 8.63
C SER A 115 3.20 -20.55 7.42
N VAL A 116 2.89 -19.66 6.47
CA VAL A 116 3.68 -19.49 5.23
C VAL A 116 4.75 -18.39 5.38
N ALA A 117 4.59 -17.45 6.31
CA ALA A 117 5.54 -16.36 6.55
C ALA A 117 6.80 -16.77 7.36
N SER A 118 6.79 -17.93 8.05
CA SER A 118 7.89 -18.33 8.96
C SER A 118 8.94 -19.27 8.33
N SER A 119 8.76 -19.70 7.07
CA SER A 119 9.59 -20.76 6.45
C SER A 119 10.35 -20.34 5.19
N ARG A 120 10.53 -19.04 4.92
CA ARG A 120 11.33 -18.55 3.78
C ARG A 120 12.53 -17.72 4.25
N SER A 121 13.43 -18.40 4.96
CA SER A 121 14.83 -18.02 5.06
C SER A 121 15.63 -19.32 4.94
N LEU A 122 16.64 -19.32 4.08
CA LEU A 122 17.51 -20.45 3.69
C LEU A 122 16.92 -21.38 2.63
N LEU A 123 17.23 -21.10 1.37
CA LEU A 123 17.72 -22.09 0.40
C LEU A 123 18.37 -21.36 -0.79
N ASN A 124 19.69 -21.19 -0.67
CA ASN A 124 20.59 -20.86 -1.76
C ASN A 124 20.70 -22.09 -2.67
N ARG A 125 20.25 -22.02 -3.93
CA ARG A 125 20.40 -23.13 -4.88
C ARG A 125 21.02 -22.65 -6.19
N LYS A 126 22.33 -22.91 -6.27
CA LYS A 126 23.15 -22.92 -7.48
C LYS A 126 22.64 -24.03 -8.42
N GLY A 127 22.21 -23.66 -9.61
CA GLY A 127 21.83 -24.58 -10.70
C GLY A 127 22.86 -24.54 -11.84
N PRO A 128 23.03 -25.64 -12.60
CA PRO A 128 24.14 -25.81 -13.56
C PRO A 128 23.85 -25.19 -14.93
N SER A 129 24.93 -24.78 -15.59
CA SER A 129 24.99 -24.32 -16.99
C SER A 129 24.86 -25.50 -17.96
N PRO A 130 24.20 -25.33 -19.12
CA PRO A 130 24.45 -26.14 -20.29
C PRO A 130 25.26 -25.37 -21.34
N ASP A 131 26.30 -26.04 -21.81
CA ASP A 131 27.08 -25.70 -23.00
C ASP A 131 26.25 -25.85 -24.29
N SER A 132 26.42 -24.91 -25.22
CA SER A 132 26.42 -25.08 -26.69
C SER A 132 26.63 -23.67 -27.28
N ASP A 133 27.79 -23.32 -27.81
CA ASP A 133 28.52 -23.82 -29.00
C ASP A 133 27.94 -23.25 -30.32
N ASP A 134 28.78 -22.40 -30.92
CA ASP A 134 28.95 -21.94 -32.30
C ASP A 134 27.83 -21.21 -33.08
N GLY A 135 28.19 -20.01 -33.53
CA GLY A 135 27.49 -19.23 -34.54
C GLY A 135 28.09 -17.84 -34.73
N ASP A 136 29.23 -17.79 -35.42
CA ASP A 136 29.81 -16.58 -36.02
C ASP A 136 28.78 -15.88 -36.94
N ASP A 137 28.70 -14.55 -36.88
CA ASP A 137 28.82 -13.66 -38.05
C ASP A 137 28.34 -12.22 -37.74
N ASP A 138 29.10 -11.28 -38.31
CA ASP A 138 28.78 -9.90 -38.66
C ASP A 138 28.90 -8.79 -37.61
N ALA A 139 30.11 -8.23 -37.63
CA ALA A 139 30.50 -6.87 -37.26
C ALA A 139 29.48 -5.81 -37.70
N ASN A 140 28.99 -5.07 -36.70
CA ASN A 140 28.68 -3.65 -36.82
C ASN A 140 29.18 -2.96 -35.55
N ASP A 141 30.43 -2.53 -35.63
CA ASP A 141 30.97 -1.45 -34.80
C ASP A 141 30.25 -0.16 -35.19
N ASP A 142 29.67 0.55 -34.22
CA ASP A 142 29.91 1.98 -33.98
C ASP A 142 28.83 2.55 -33.04
N ASP A 143 29.31 3.18 -31.96
CA ASP A 143 28.63 4.17 -31.10
C ASP A 143 27.54 3.71 -30.12
N ALA A 144 27.93 2.90 -29.13
CA ALA A 144 27.21 2.82 -27.84
C ALA A 144 28.09 3.38 -26.71
N ALA A 145 27.91 4.67 -26.40
CA ALA A 145 28.35 5.25 -25.14
C ALA A 145 27.55 4.59 -23.99
N SER A 146 28.10 3.52 -23.42
CA SER A 146 27.57 2.87 -22.23
C SER A 146 27.82 3.76 -21.01
N ASP A 147 26.75 4.38 -20.51
CA ASP A 147 26.72 5.07 -19.22
C ASP A 147 26.96 4.05 -18.08
N ASP A 148 28.20 4.02 -17.60
CA ASP A 148 28.76 3.08 -16.64
C ASP A 148 28.41 3.50 -15.19
N LEU A 149 27.11 3.60 -14.88
CA LEU A 149 26.60 4.16 -13.61
C LEU A 149 26.33 3.14 -12.48
N ALA A 150 26.73 1.86 -12.58
CA ALA A 150 26.26 0.87 -11.58
C ALA A 150 27.20 -0.28 -11.17
N SER A 151 28.52 -0.19 -11.37
CA SER A 151 29.44 -1.32 -11.10
C SER A 151 30.43 -1.11 -9.93
N GLY A 152 30.37 0.01 -9.19
CA GLY A 152 31.18 0.23 -7.99
C GLY A 152 30.71 -0.56 -6.75
N PRO A 153 31.60 -1.13 -5.93
CA PRO A 153 31.23 -1.89 -4.74
C PRO A 153 30.49 -1.00 -3.70
N PRO A 154 29.35 -1.43 -3.15
CA PRO A 154 28.44 -0.60 -2.34
C PRO A 154 28.96 -0.19 -0.94
N SER A 155 30.24 -0.38 -0.61
CA SER A 155 30.71 -0.35 0.78
C SER A 155 30.97 1.05 1.36
N THR A 156 31.36 2.04 0.55
CA THR A 156 31.68 3.39 1.06
C THR A 156 30.45 4.29 1.20
N HIS A 157 29.44 4.14 0.35
CA HIS A 157 28.19 4.90 0.46
C HIS A 157 27.32 4.41 1.63
N THR A 158 27.23 3.09 1.82
CA THR A 158 26.44 2.47 2.89
C THR A 158 26.95 2.84 4.28
N GLN A 159 28.28 2.92 4.48
CA GLN A 159 28.86 3.35 5.76
C GLN A 159 28.62 4.83 6.07
N ARG A 160 28.54 5.70 5.05
CA ARG A 160 28.26 7.13 5.24
C ARG A 160 26.78 7.37 5.60
N LEU A 161 25.86 6.56 5.05
CA LEU A 161 24.45 6.59 5.42
C LEU A 161 24.21 6.11 6.86
N ALA A 162 24.94 5.09 7.32
CA ALA A 162 24.81 4.54 8.66
C ALA A 162 25.13 5.55 9.79
N GLY A 163 26.04 6.50 9.56
CA GLY A 163 26.35 7.56 10.54
C GLY A 163 25.28 8.65 10.64
N ILE A 164 24.62 8.98 9.52
CA ILE A 164 23.53 9.97 9.49
C ILE A 164 22.23 9.37 10.04
N GLU A 165 22.09 8.04 10.01
CA GLU A 165 20.90 7.32 10.50
C GLU A 165 20.66 7.39 12.01
N GLN A 166 21.64 7.78 12.82
CA GLN A 166 21.54 7.67 14.28
C GLN A 166 20.72 8.78 14.97
N HIS A 167 20.42 9.89 14.28
CA HIS A 167 19.80 11.05 14.91
C HIS A 167 18.43 11.45 14.36
N TYR A 168 17.91 10.78 13.32
CA TYR A 168 16.62 11.13 12.75
C TYR A 168 15.49 10.31 13.39
N ASN A 169 14.55 10.97 14.07
CA ASN A 169 13.34 10.33 14.60
C ASN A 169 12.16 10.49 13.63
N PRO A 170 11.79 9.45 12.85
CA PRO A 170 10.70 9.53 11.90
C PRO A 170 9.31 9.67 12.56
N ALA A 171 9.20 9.47 13.87
CA ALA A 171 7.96 9.57 14.64
C ALA A 171 7.72 10.94 15.28
N SER A 172 8.75 11.79 15.36
CA SER A 172 8.66 13.11 16.00
C SER A 172 8.26 14.16 14.98
N ALA A 173 7.08 14.78 15.16
CA ALA A 173 6.64 15.89 14.29
C ALA A 173 7.52 17.15 14.46
N ASP A 174 8.20 17.28 15.60
CA ASP A 174 9.11 18.41 15.85
C ASP A 174 10.39 18.27 15.02
N GLU A 175 10.81 17.04 14.72
CA GLU A 175 12.05 16.73 13.97
C GLU A 175 11.79 16.35 12.50
N CYS A 176 10.55 16.02 12.14
CA CYS A 176 10.16 15.54 10.81
C CYS A 176 9.25 16.55 10.09
N ASP A 177 9.80 17.24 9.10
CA ASP A 177 9.07 18.24 8.33
C ASP A 177 7.89 17.63 7.55
N ALA A 178 8.02 16.35 7.14
CA ALA A 178 6.94 15.65 6.46
C ALA A 178 5.70 15.48 7.36
N LEU A 179 5.88 15.16 8.64
CA LEU A 179 4.79 15.06 9.60
C LEU A 179 4.21 16.44 9.94
N ARG A 180 5.05 17.46 10.10
CA ARG A 180 4.62 18.83 10.35
C ARG A 180 3.73 19.35 9.21
N ALA A 181 4.21 19.25 7.97
CA ALA A 181 3.45 19.65 6.79
C ALA A 181 2.15 18.82 6.63
N PHE A 182 2.21 17.50 6.83
CA PHE A 182 1.05 16.63 6.70
C PHE A 182 0.00 16.86 7.79
N LYS A 183 0.35 17.55 8.89
CA LYS A 183 -0.58 17.86 9.97
C LYS A 183 -1.82 18.60 9.48
N HIS A 184 -1.68 19.50 8.51
CA HIS A 184 -2.81 20.21 7.91
C HIS A 184 -3.80 19.26 7.23
N VAL A 185 -3.31 18.26 6.50
CA VAL A 185 -4.16 17.23 5.90
C VAL A 185 -4.82 16.39 7.00
N GLN A 186 -4.03 15.97 7.99
CA GLN A 186 -4.49 15.15 9.10
C GLN A 186 -5.63 15.80 9.91
N THR A 187 -5.60 17.12 10.11
CA THR A 187 -6.57 17.85 10.93
C THR A 187 -7.79 18.33 10.15
N ASN A 188 -7.67 18.60 8.86
CA ASN A 188 -8.75 19.18 8.05
C ASN A 188 -9.51 18.15 7.19
N THR A 189 -8.98 16.94 7.07
CA THR A 189 -9.67 15.85 6.38
C THR A 189 -10.93 15.39 7.13
N GLN A 190 -11.92 14.86 6.39
CA GLN A 190 -13.18 14.36 6.97
C GLN A 190 -13.08 12.92 7.48
N CYS A 191 -11.89 12.31 7.38
CA CYS A 191 -11.64 10.98 7.93
C CYS A 191 -11.63 11.00 9.47
N ILE A 192 -12.59 10.32 10.08
CA ILE A 192 -12.76 10.22 11.55
C ILE A 192 -11.59 9.56 12.30
N PHE A 193 -10.65 8.95 11.58
CA PHE A 193 -9.45 8.33 12.13
C PHE A 193 -8.21 9.21 12.03
N ALA A 194 -8.18 10.14 11.08
CA ALA A 194 -6.99 10.91 10.77
C ALA A 194 -6.43 11.68 11.98
N PRO A 195 -7.23 12.38 12.81
CA PRO A 195 -6.69 13.12 13.96
C PRO A 195 -5.95 12.26 14.99
N ARG A 196 -6.21 10.94 15.01
CA ARG A 196 -5.62 9.99 15.96
C ARG A 196 -4.64 9.02 15.29
N ALA A 197 -4.31 9.25 14.02
CA ALA A 197 -3.39 8.39 13.29
C ALA A 197 -1.97 8.58 13.83
N LYS A 198 -1.28 7.47 14.13
CA LYS A 198 0.14 7.44 14.46
C LYS A 198 0.92 7.26 13.16
N LEU A 199 1.63 8.29 12.75
CA LEU A 199 2.31 8.34 11.46
C LEU A 199 3.81 8.47 11.66
N TRP A 200 4.57 7.89 10.73
CA TRP A 200 5.98 8.21 10.52
C TRP A 200 6.14 9.00 9.22
N GLY A 201 7.21 9.80 9.11
CA GLY A 201 7.48 10.60 7.92
C GLY A 201 8.82 10.28 7.25
N SER A 202 8.87 10.54 5.94
CA SER A 202 10.08 10.57 5.14
C SER A 202 11.09 11.57 5.69
N ARG A 203 12.37 11.42 5.33
CA ARG A 203 13.37 12.43 5.69
C ARG A 203 13.01 13.80 5.14
N ASN A 204 13.56 14.83 5.78
CA ASN A 204 13.40 16.21 5.32
C ASN A 204 13.92 16.33 3.89
N TRP A 205 13.17 17.10 3.10
CA TRP A 205 13.46 17.30 1.70
C TRP A 205 14.76 18.08 1.51
N ASP A 206 15.53 17.72 0.48
CA ASP A 206 16.78 18.37 0.12
C ASP A 206 16.73 18.81 -1.34
N ASP A 207 16.67 20.13 -1.55
CA ASP A 207 16.55 20.74 -2.88
C ASP A 207 17.81 20.60 -3.75
N TYR A 208 18.94 20.19 -3.16
CA TYR A 208 20.21 20.04 -3.87
C TYR A 208 20.42 18.64 -4.47
N ILE A 209 19.48 17.72 -4.26
CA ILE A 209 19.54 16.36 -4.82
C ILE A 209 18.26 16.04 -5.61
N SER A 210 18.36 15.02 -6.46
CA SER A 210 17.23 14.59 -7.29
C SER A 210 16.07 14.01 -6.45
N LEU A 211 14.88 13.95 -7.05
CA LEU A 211 13.72 13.26 -6.46
C LEU A 211 14.06 11.82 -6.03
N ASP A 212 14.72 11.04 -6.90
CA ASP A 212 15.05 9.65 -6.57
C ASP A 212 16.05 9.57 -5.41
N ALA A 213 17.01 10.50 -5.32
CA ALA A 213 17.95 10.56 -4.21
C ALA A 213 17.25 10.93 -2.88
N ASN A 214 16.29 11.85 -2.91
CA ASN A 214 15.43 12.18 -1.76
C ASN A 214 14.61 10.96 -1.30
N ILE A 215 13.99 10.24 -2.24
CA ILE A 215 13.23 9.02 -1.95
C ILE A 215 14.16 7.96 -1.37
N TYR A 216 15.30 7.70 -2.02
CA TYR A 216 16.29 6.70 -1.61
C TYR A 216 16.76 6.92 -0.16
N ARG A 217 17.07 8.16 0.22
CA ARG A 217 17.46 8.51 1.60
C ARG A 217 16.39 8.19 2.64
N SER A 218 15.12 8.11 2.24
CA SER A 218 13.98 7.78 3.11
C SER A 218 13.69 6.29 3.21
N ILE A 219 14.22 5.46 2.30
CA ILE A 219 13.97 4.01 2.27
C ILE A 219 14.31 3.32 3.60
N PRO A 220 15.47 3.57 4.25
CA PRO A 220 15.75 2.95 5.54
C PRO A 220 14.66 3.22 6.60
N MET A 221 14.01 4.39 6.55
CA MET A 221 12.94 4.73 7.50
C MET A 221 11.65 3.98 7.20
N VAL A 222 11.33 3.77 5.91
CA VAL A 222 10.18 2.93 5.52
C VAL A 222 10.40 1.48 5.91
N LEU A 223 11.62 0.95 5.74
CA LEU A 223 11.94 -0.41 6.15
C LEU A 223 11.89 -0.58 7.67
N ARG A 224 12.39 0.40 8.43
CA ARG A 224 12.21 0.43 9.89
C ARG A 224 10.74 0.54 10.29
N PHE A 225 9.93 1.29 9.53
CA PHE A 225 8.48 1.35 9.75
C PHE A 225 7.82 -0.03 9.58
N CYS A 226 8.18 -0.78 8.53
CA CYS A 226 7.71 -2.16 8.34
C CYS A 226 8.13 -3.07 9.51
N GLN A 227 9.39 -2.96 9.97
CA GLN A 227 9.85 -3.72 11.14
C GLN A 227 9.06 -3.35 12.41
N ALA A 228 8.80 -2.06 12.64
CA ALA A 228 8.00 -1.60 13.77
C ALA A 228 6.56 -2.16 13.72
N LEU A 229 5.96 -2.28 12.54
CA LEU A 229 4.66 -2.94 12.38
C LEU A 229 4.68 -4.41 12.80
N ASP A 230 5.77 -5.13 12.53
CA ASP A 230 5.94 -6.54 12.90
C ASP A 230 6.20 -6.71 14.41
N MET A 231 6.73 -5.67 15.05
CA MET A 231 6.86 -5.57 16.51
C MET A 231 5.56 -5.12 17.20
N ASP A 232 4.43 -5.14 16.48
CA ASP A 232 3.10 -4.72 16.94
C ASP A 232 3.02 -3.26 17.40
N GLU A 233 3.88 -2.39 16.84
CA GLU A 233 3.69 -0.96 17.02
C GLU A 233 2.40 -0.52 16.34
N LEU A 234 1.60 0.31 17.03
CA LEU A 234 0.28 0.71 16.58
C LEU A 234 0.32 1.84 15.52
N LEU A 235 1.18 1.69 14.50
CA LEU A 235 1.38 2.68 13.43
C LEU A 235 0.30 2.55 12.35
N ASP A 236 -0.22 3.69 11.88
CA ASP A 236 -1.32 3.75 10.91
C ASP A 236 -0.88 4.18 9.50
N GLY A 237 0.35 4.69 9.35
CA GLY A 237 0.89 4.99 8.03
C GLY A 237 2.25 5.68 8.03
N PHE A 238 2.85 5.71 6.84
CA PHE A 238 4.10 6.38 6.53
C PHE A 238 3.85 7.44 5.46
N VAL A 239 4.29 8.68 5.67
CA VAL A 239 4.06 9.79 4.74
C VAL A 239 5.35 10.25 4.07
N PHE A 240 5.32 10.37 2.75
CA PHE A 240 6.28 11.17 1.99
C PHE A 240 5.72 12.56 1.79
N ALA A 241 6.50 13.60 2.15
CA ALA A 241 6.23 14.97 1.76
C ALA A 241 7.17 15.38 0.63
N ILE A 242 6.60 15.81 -0.49
CA ILE A 242 7.34 16.16 -1.71
C ILE A 242 6.94 17.57 -2.13
N PRO A 243 7.87 18.49 -2.44
CA PRO A 243 7.53 19.82 -2.91
C PRO A 243 6.62 19.75 -4.13
N SER A 244 5.58 20.57 -4.14
CA SER A 244 4.61 20.55 -5.24
C SER A 244 5.20 21.10 -6.53
N THR A 245 6.19 21.99 -6.48
CA THR A 245 6.90 22.42 -7.69
C THR A 245 8.31 21.83 -7.68
N PRO A 246 8.75 21.12 -8.74
CA PRO A 246 8.01 20.78 -9.97
C PRO A 246 7.15 19.50 -9.85
N TYR A 247 7.22 18.76 -8.75
CA TYR A 247 6.82 17.35 -8.68
C TYR A 247 5.32 17.07 -8.57
N GLY A 248 4.51 18.08 -8.35
CA GLY A 248 3.05 17.98 -8.23
C GLY A 248 2.36 19.30 -8.53
N ALA A 249 2.88 20.02 -9.53
CA ALA A 249 2.25 21.25 -10.02
C ALA A 249 1.01 20.93 -10.87
N THR A 250 0.97 19.74 -11.46
CA THR A 250 -0.14 19.19 -12.24
C THR A 250 -0.40 17.73 -11.84
N VAL A 251 -1.56 17.20 -12.24
CA VAL A 251 -1.89 15.78 -12.03
C VAL A 251 -0.89 14.84 -12.71
N ASP A 252 -0.40 15.19 -13.91
CA ASP A 252 0.58 14.37 -14.64
C ASP A 252 1.96 14.38 -13.97
N ALA A 253 2.43 15.55 -13.56
CA ALA A 253 3.69 15.67 -12.82
C ALA A 253 3.63 14.85 -11.53
N PHE A 254 2.51 14.93 -10.82
CA PHE A 254 2.30 14.17 -9.60
C PHE A 254 2.17 12.67 -9.83
N ALA A 255 1.50 12.25 -10.90
CA ALA A 255 1.44 10.85 -11.31
C ALA A 255 2.84 10.27 -11.58
N GLY A 256 3.69 11.02 -12.28
CA GLY A 256 5.10 10.66 -12.49
C GLY A 256 5.89 10.56 -11.17
N THR A 257 5.66 11.49 -10.25
CA THR A 257 6.29 11.48 -8.92
C THR A 257 5.86 10.27 -8.09
N VAL A 258 4.56 9.98 -8.01
CA VAL A 258 4.03 8.80 -7.30
C VAL A 258 4.57 7.51 -7.90
N ASN A 259 4.67 7.42 -9.24
CA ASN A 259 5.30 6.30 -9.92
C ASN A 259 6.74 6.08 -9.44
N ARG A 260 7.56 7.14 -9.41
CA ARG A 260 8.96 7.08 -8.95
C ARG A 260 9.07 6.68 -7.49
N VAL A 261 8.24 7.23 -6.59
CA VAL A 261 8.19 6.84 -5.18
C VAL A 261 7.93 5.35 -5.04
N LEU A 262 6.85 4.85 -5.64
CA LEU A 262 6.47 3.44 -5.49
C LEU A 262 7.45 2.50 -6.20
N ARG A 263 8.01 2.89 -7.36
CA ARG A 263 9.04 2.10 -8.05
C ARG A 263 10.32 1.99 -7.23
N MET A 264 10.81 3.10 -6.66
CA MET A 264 12.00 3.10 -5.80
C MET A 264 11.78 2.20 -4.59
N LEU A 265 10.67 2.35 -3.88
CA LEU A 265 10.34 1.46 -2.76
C LEU A 265 10.27 -0.01 -3.19
N SER A 266 9.60 -0.30 -4.31
CA SER A 266 9.49 -1.64 -4.87
C SER A 266 10.83 -2.22 -5.32
N HIS A 267 11.80 -1.39 -5.74
CA HIS A 267 13.12 -1.84 -6.18
C HIS A 267 13.99 -2.25 -5.00
N TYR A 268 13.87 -1.54 -3.87
CA TYR A 268 14.58 -1.81 -2.62
C TYR A 268 13.76 -2.65 -1.63
N ASP A 269 12.68 -3.28 -2.10
CA ASP A 269 11.88 -4.20 -1.31
C ASP A 269 12.72 -5.43 -0.90
N PRO A 270 12.93 -5.70 0.40
CA PRO A 270 13.73 -6.84 0.85
C PRO A 270 13.10 -8.20 0.46
N ALA A 271 11.79 -8.25 0.19
CA ALA A 271 11.15 -9.45 -0.32
C ALA A 271 11.47 -9.73 -1.80
N GLY A 272 12.03 -8.75 -2.52
CA GLY A 272 12.42 -8.88 -3.92
C GLY A 272 11.25 -9.05 -4.89
N VAL A 273 10.01 -8.75 -4.46
CA VAL A 273 8.80 -8.98 -5.28
C VAL A 273 8.81 -8.09 -6.52
N ARG A 274 9.35 -6.87 -6.39
CA ARG A 274 9.37 -5.82 -7.42
C ARG A 274 7.98 -5.58 -8.00
N ILE A 275 7.02 -5.32 -7.10
CA ILE A 275 5.59 -5.23 -7.41
C ILE A 275 5.23 -4.17 -8.47
N MET A 276 6.05 -3.12 -8.62
CA MET A 276 5.86 -2.07 -9.63
C MET A 276 6.43 -2.41 -11.02
N GLU A 277 7.19 -3.51 -11.15
CA GLU A 277 7.69 -4.03 -12.44
C GLU A 277 6.73 -5.03 -13.08
N LYS A 278 5.62 -5.35 -12.40
CA LYS A 278 4.64 -6.31 -12.91
C LYS A 278 3.80 -5.69 -14.03
N SER A 279 3.51 -6.47 -15.07
CA SER A 279 2.65 -6.04 -16.18
C SER A 279 1.18 -5.81 -15.78
N TYR A 280 0.79 -6.26 -14.58
CA TYR A 280 -0.58 -6.23 -14.09
C TYR A 280 -0.86 -5.15 -13.03
N VAL A 281 -0.01 -4.13 -12.87
CA VAL A 281 -0.22 -3.04 -11.88
C VAL A 281 -1.60 -2.38 -12.00
N GLY A 282 -2.08 -2.12 -13.22
CA GLY A 282 -3.40 -1.54 -13.47
C GLY A 282 -4.56 -2.53 -13.43
N GLN A 283 -4.34 -3.79 -13.05
CA GLN A 283 -5.36 -4.85 -13.07
C GLN A 283 -5.98 -5.07 -11.69
N ARG A 284 -7.14 -5.74 -11.66
CA ARG A 284 -7.81 -6.14 -10.41
C ARG A 284 -6.93 -7.12 -9.63
N GLY A 285 -6.96 -7.02 -8.31
CA GLY A 285 -6.18 -7.88 -7.41
C GLY A 285 -4.72 -7.47 -7.24
N TRP A 286 -4.26 -6.45 -7.96
CA TRP A 286 -2.99 -5.80 -7.64
C TRP A 286 -3.13 -4.97 -6.36
N ALA A 287 -2.11 -5.00 -5.53
CA ALA A 287 -1.92 -4.13 -4.37
C ALA A 287 -0.43 -3.77 -4.28
N PHE A 288 -0.12 -2.60 -3.74
CA PHE A 288 1.26 -2.26 -3.45
C PHE A 288 1.71 -3.03 -2.21
N GLU A 289 2.79 -3.80 -2.33
CA GLU A 289 3.37 -4.60 -1.25
C GLU A 289 4.83 -4.19 -1.04
N LEU A 290 5.24 -4.11 0.22
CA LEU A 290 6.62 -3.83 0.61
C LEU A 290 6.96 -4.62 1.86
N ALA A 291 8.07 -5.36 1.84
CA ALA A 291 8.50 -6.24 2.92
C ALA A 291 7.42 -7.27 3.33
N GLY A 292 6.64 -7.76 2.37
CA GLY A 292 5.53 -8.70 2.62
C GLY A 292 4.27 -8.06 3.20
N GLU A 293 4.25 -6.74 3.43
CA GLU A 293 3.07 -6.03 3.94
C GLU A 293 2.33 -5.33 2.79
N PRO A 294 1.02 -5.58 2.61
CA PRO A 294 0.20 -4.84 1.67
C PRO A 294 -0.14 -3.46 2.22
N PHE A 295 -0.09 -2.46 1.34
CA PHE A 295 -0.37 -1.07 1.65
C PHE A 295 -1.51 -0.51 0.80
N PHE A 296 -2.44 0.17 1.46
CA PHE A 296 -3.31 1.13 0.82
C PHE A 296 -2.55 2.44 0.62
N VAL A 297 -2.35 2.82 -0.63
CA VAL A 297 -1.66 4.06 -1.00
C VAL A 297 -2.69 5.15 -1.27
N THR A 298 -2.55 6.28 -0.60
CA THR A 298 -3.41 7.45 -0.77
C THR A 298 -2.55 8.68 -1.00
N THR A 299 -2.98 9.57 -1.89
CA THR A 299 -2.22 10.76 -2.23
C THR A 299 -2.99 12.04 -1.94
N PHE A 300 -2.26 13.13 -1.71
CA PHE A 300 -2.84 14.46 -1.54
C PHE A 300 -2.00 15.50 -2.28
N ALA A 301 -2.64 16.47 -2.91
CA ALA A 301 -1.92 17.50 -3.67
C ALA A 301 -2.67 18.84 -3.67
N PRO A 302 -1.96 19.98 -3.86
CA PRO A 302 -2.56 21.31 -3.82
C PRO A 302 -3.36 21.65 -5.09
N PHE A 303 -3.11 20.98 -6.22
CA PHE A 303 -3.88 21.20 -7.46
C PHE A 303 -5.29 20.60 -7.40
N TYR A 304 -5.56 19.66 -6.49
CA TYR A 304 -6.92 19.18 -6.30
C TYR A 304 -7.77 20.31 -5.71
N PRO A 305 -8.99 20.54 -6.21
CA PRO A 305 -9.83 21.61 -5.70
C PRO A 305 -10.26 21.36 -4.25
N PRO A 306 -10.65 22.39 -3.48
CA PRO A 306 -11.02 22.24 -2.07
C PRO A 306 -12.19 21.29 -1.81
N ASN A 307 -13.05 21.02 -2.80
CA ASN A 307 -14.12 20.03 -2.73
C ASN A 307 -13.66 18.61 -3.12
N HIS A 308 -12.38 18.37 -3.40
CA HIS A 308 -11.88 17.03 -3.63
C HIS A 308 -11.46 16.36 -2.31
N SER A 309 -11.67 15.06 -2.18
CA SER A 309 -11.18 14.26 -1.06
C SER A 309 -9.64 14.21 -0.93
N ARG A 310 -8.90 14.55 -1.99
CA ARG A 310 -7.43 14.50 -2.12
C ARG A 310 -6.77 15.87 -1.98
N HIS A 311 -7.54 16.89 -1.62
CA HIS A 311 -7.00 18.24 -1.40
C HIS A 311 -5.97 18.26 -0.26
N ALA A 312 -4.85 18.94 -0.45
CA ALA A 312 -3.77 19.05 0.54
C ALA A 312 -3.98 20.13 1.61
N PHE A 313 -5.12 20.83 1.61
CA PHE A 313 -5.50 21.84 2.63
C PHE A 313 -4.49 22.97 2.81
N GLY A 314 -3.77 23.30 1.73
CA GLY A 314 -2.74 24.34 1.75
C GLY A 314 -1.56 24.01 2.66
N ALA A 315 -1.25 22.74 2.91
CA ALA A 315 -0.06 22.32 3.64
C ALA A 315 1.20 22.98 3.06
N ARG A 316 1.96 23.67 3.92
CA ARG A 316 3.19 24.39 3.56
C ARG A 316 4.37 23.95 4.41
N TRP A 317 5.54 24.39 4.00
CA TRP A 317 6.67 24.52 4.88
C TRP A 317 6.39 25.64 5.88
N ASP A 318 6.08 25.31 7.13
CA ASP A 318 6.02 26.33 8.19
C ASP A 318 7.45 26.57 8.71
N ASP A 319 8.08 27.64 8.24
CA ASP A 319 9.31 28.19 8.86
C ASP A 319 9.02 28.78 10.27
N SER A 320 7.73 28.93 10.61
CA SER A 320 7.24 29.69 11.76
C SER A 320 7.08 28.89 13.06
N ALA A 321 7.66 27.69 13.18
CA ALA A 321 7.82 27.02 14.49
C ALA A 321 8.63 27.86 15.50
N THR A 322 9.12 29.05 15.10
CA THR A 322 9.75 30.06 15.95
C THR A 322 8.79 31.16 16.45
N ASN A 323 7.49 31.15 16.14
CA ASN A 323 6.55 32.22 16.53
C ASN A 323 5.22 31.70 17.10
N GLU A 324 5.26 30.89 18.18
CA GLU A 324 4.07 30.47 18.96
C GLU A 324 3.40 31.61 19.77
N GLY A 325 3.49 32.87 19.33
CA GLY A 325 3.03 34.04 20.09
C GLY A 325 1.75 34.71 19.60
N ALA A 326 1.23 34.37 18.43
CA ALA A 326 0.08 35.07 17.86
C ALA A 326 -0.87 34.10 17.16
N GLU A 327 -1.72 33.45 17.95
CA GLU A 327 -2.99 32.91 17.49
C GLU A 327 -3.84 34.09 16.99
N GLN A 328 -3.57 34.55 15.76
CA GLN A 328 -4.51 35.43 15.07
C GLN A 328 -5.75 34.58 14.79
N PRO A 329 -6.92 34.92 15.37
CA PRO A 329 -8.15 34.22 15.03
C PRO A 329 -8.30 34.32 13.52
N GLN A 330 -8.30 33.15 12.86
CA GLN A 330 -8.63 33.03 11.45
C GLN A 330 -9.88 33.91 11.24
N PRO A 331 -9.79 35.01 10.49
CA PRO A 331 -10.95 35.85 10.26
C PRO A 331 -12.04 34.91 9.73
N SER A 332 -13.26 35.07 10.23
CA SER A 332 -14.42 34.37 9.70
C SER A 332 -14.57 34.76 8.22
N VAL A 333 -13.83 34.07 7.36
CA VAL A 333 -13.91 34.19 5.92
C VAL A 333 -15.28 33.63 5.59
N SER A 334 -16.24 34.55 5.52
CA SER A 334 -17.50 34.30 4.85
C SER A 334 -17.14 33.68 3.49
N PRO A 335 -17.75 32.56 3.09
CA PRO A 335 -17.37 31.85 1.88
C PRO A 335 -17.66 32.74 0.67
N SER A 336 -16.72 33.62 0.33
CA SER A 336 -16.69 34.30 -0.93
C SER A 336 -16.57 33.20 -1.96
N THR A 337 -17.63 33.03 -2.74
CA THR A 337 -17.78 32.07 -3.82
C THR A 337 -16.85 32.41 -4.98
N SER A 338 -15.56 32.69 -4.72
CA SER A 338 -14.56 32.84 -5.76
C SER A 338 -14.32 31.46 -6.34
N THR A 339 -14.94 31.20 -7.48
CA THR A 339 -14.86 29.97 -8.29
C THR A 339 -13.47 29.77 -8.92
N ALA A 340 -12.42 30.37 -8.37
CA ALA A 340 -11.07 30.42 -8.93
C ALA A 340 -10.12 29.55 -8.10
N THR A 341 -10.17 28.23 -8.30
CA THR A 341 -9.23 27.29 -7.68
C THR A 341 -8.21 26.71 -8.66
N ASN A 342 -8.22 27.13 -9.93
CA ASN A 342 -7.32 26.56 -10.93
C ASN A 342 -6.12 27.46 -11.32
N ASP A 343 -6.10 28.73 -10.90
CA ASP A 343 -5.03 29.67 -11.25
C ASP A 343 -4.17 30.04 -10.03
N LEU A 344 -3.71 29.06 -9.25
CA LEU A 344 -2.60 29.32 -8.34
C LEU A 344 -1.36 29.58 -9.18
N SER A 345 -0.76 30.77 -9.03
CA SER A 345 0.51 31.07 -9.69
C SER A 345 1.59 30.08 -9.23
N PRO A 346 2.58 29.75 -10.08
CA PRO A 346 3.71 28.90 -9.67
C PRO A 346 4.40 29.34 -8.37
N ALA A 347 4.46 30.66 -8.12
CA ALA A 347 5.02 31.23 -6.89
C ALA A 347 4.18 30.91 -5.63
N GLN A 348 2.88 30.62 -5.76
CA GLN A 348 2.04 30.21 -4.63
C GLN A 348 2.11 28.70 -4.35
N LEU A 349 2.66 27.93 -5.29
CA LEU A 349 2.86 26.50 -5.19
C LEU A 349 4.27 26.13 -4.68
N SER A 350 5.26 27.01 -4.81
CA SER A 350 6.65 26.73 -4.39
C SER A 350 6.75 26.22 -2.96
N ASP A 351 5.93 26.74 -2.05
CA ASP A 351 6.04 26.45 -0.62
C ASP A 351 5.09 25.33 -0.18
N ARG A 352 4.39 24.68 -1.11
CA ARG A 352 3.39 23.65 -0.82
C ARG A 352 3.93 22.25 -1.04
N PHE A 353 3.40 21.30 -0.28
CA PHE A 353 3.71 19.88 -0.43
C PHE A 353 2.58 19.10 -1.10
N CYS A 354 2.98 18.07 -1.84
CA CYS A 354 2.16 16.91 -2.15
C CYS A 354 2.59 15.76 -1.26
N PHE A 355 1.69 14.79 -1.07
CA PHE A 355 1.91 13.70 -0.13
C PHE A 355 1.58 12.35 -0.74
N VAL A 356 2.42 11.37 -0.44
CA VAL A 356 2.14 9.93 -0.66
C VAL A 356 2.08 9.27 0.70
N LEU A 357 0.89 8.81 1.09
CA LEU A 357 0.63 8.14 2.35
C LEU A 357 0.51 6.63 2.11
N LEU A 358 1.39 5.86 2.72
CA LEU A 358 1.36 4.40 2.75
C LEU A 358 0.65 3.96 4.03
N GLN A 359 -0.49 3.29 3.93
CA GLN A 359 -1.24 2.79 5.09
C GLN A 359 -1.26 1.26 5.06
N PRO A 360 -0.63 0.58 6.02
CA PRO A 360 -0.60 -0.88 6.03
C PRO A 360 -2.01 -1.43 6.24
N GLU A 361 -2.40 -2.49 5.54
CA GLU A 361 -3.79 -3.00 5.63
C GLU A 361 -4.17 -3.42 7.05
N ARG A 362 -3.21 -3.95 7.83
CA ARG A 362 -3.42 -4.31 9.24
C ARG A 362 -3.89 -3.14 10.10
N SER A 363 -3.57 -1.89 9.72
CA SER A 363 -4.07 -0.70 10.41
C SER A 363 -5.59 -0.55 10.28
N PHE A 364 -6.19 -0.89 9.14
CA PHE A 364 -7.65 -0.81 8.94
C PHE A 364 -8.39 -1.86 9.75
N VAL A 365 -7.82 -3.07 9.84
CA VAL A 365 -8.35 -4.15 10.69
C VAL A 365 -8.35 -3.71 12.14
N ARG A 366 -7.24 -3.17 12.64
CA ARG A 366 -7.12 -2.64 14.00
C ARG A 366 -8.11 -1.50 14.27
N ARG A 367 -8.30 -0.59 13.31
CA ARG A 367 -9.26 0.52 13.41
C ARG A 367 -10.72 0.07 13.20
N LYS A 368 -10.95 -1.22 12.91
CA LYS A 368 -12.27 -1.82 12.68
C LYS A 368 -13.07 -1.06 11.62
N ILE A 369 -12.43 -0.61 10.54
CA ILE A 369 -13.11 0.15 9.49
C ILE A 369 -14.26 -0.66 8.86
N GLY A 370 -14.11 -1.98 8.85
CA GLY A 370 -14.99 -2.91 8.17
C GLY A 370 -14.54 -3.17 6.73
N ASP A 371 -15.10 -4.22 6.14
CA ASP A 371 -14.84 -4.63 4.77
C ASP A 371 -15.17 -3.51 3.79
N ASP A 372 -14.56 -3.56 2.60
CA ASP A 372 -14.95 -2.64 1.54
C ASP A 372 -16.35 -2.97 1.03
N THR A 373 -17.11 -1.94 0.69
CA THR A 373 -18.49 -2.09 0.21
C THR A 373 -18.75 -1.09 -0.92
N PRO A 374 -19.47 -1.48 -1.99
CA PRO A 374 -19.86 -0.56 -3.04
C PRO A 374 -21.11 0.27 -2.65
N HIS A 375 -21.70 -0.03 -1.49
CA HIS A 375 -22.91 0.60 -0.99
C HIS A 375 -22.62 1.37 0.30
N THR A 376 -23.33 2.47 0.50
CA THR A 376 -23.21 3.33 1.68
C THR A 376 -24.61 3.65 2.20
N ASN A 377 -24.84 3.44 3.50
CA ASN A 377 -26.09 3.91 4.12
C ASN A 377 -25.99 5.41 4.41
N TRP A 378 -26.33 6.19 3.40
CA TRP A 378 -26.28 7.64 3.37
C TRP A 378 -27.19 8.35 4.37
N ALA A 379 -28.30 7.72 4.77
CA ALA A 379 -29.30 8.30 5.67
C ALA A 379 -29.00 7.97 7.13
N VAL A 380 -28.52 6.76 7.40
CA VAL A 380 -28.19 6.27 8.74
C VAL A 380 -26.84 5.55 8.69
N PRO A 381 -25.70 6.28 8.72
CA PRO A 381 -24.39 5.67 8.57
C PRO A 381 -24.04 4.82 9.79
N VAL A 382 -24.11 3.49 9.63
CA VAL A 382 -23.91 2.53 10.74
C VAL A 382 -22.45 2.13 10.88
N THR A 383 -21.78 1.83 9.77
CA THR A 383 -20.39 1.37 9.79
C THR A 383 -19.42 2.57 9.88
N PRO A 384 -18.18 2.38 10.38
CA PRO A 384 -17.17 3.43 10.30
C PRO A 384 -16.93 3.92 8.88
N ARG A 385 -16.96 3.01 7.89
CA ARG A 385 -16.87 3.35 6.46
C ARG A 385 -18.03 4.24 6.01
N ASP A 386 -19.27 3.92 6.38
CA ASP A 386 -20.43 4.78 6.07
C ASP A 386 -20.27 6.17 6.67
N ARG A 387 -19.82 6.26 7.93
CA ARG A 387 -19.63 7.53 8.63
C ARG A 387 -18.56 8.39 7.96
N ILE A 388 -17.46 7.79 7.51
CA ILE A 388 -16.42 8.50 6.75
C ILE A 388 -17.02 9.04 5.45
N ARG A 389 -17.67 8.20 4.67
CA ARG A 389 -18.27 8.58 3.38
C ARG A 389 -19.30 9.70 3.55
N ALA A 390 -20.19 9.56 4.53
CA ALA A 390 -21.17 10.59 4.88
C ALA A 390 -20.48 11.90 5.27
N ALA A 391 -19.43 11.87 6.10
CA ALA A 391 -18.70 13.08 6.51
C ALA A 391 -18.05 13.81 5.31
N TYR A 392 -17.46 13.08 4.35
CA TYR A 392 -16.95 13.70 3.12
C TYR A 392 -18.08 14.34 2.30
N ARG A 393 -19.17 13.60 2.05
CA ARG A 393 -20.33 14.10 1.31
C ARG A 393 -20.92 15.35 1.96
N ASP A 394 -21.14 15.32 3.28
CA ASP A 394 -21.77 16.40 4.03
C ASP A 394 -20.88 17.66 4.06
N ALA A 395 -19.55 17.49 3.97
CA ALA A 395 -18.59 18.58 3.79
C ALA A 395 -18.50 19.09 2.34
N GLY A 396 -19.37 18.62 1.44
CA GLY A 396 -19.35 18.95 0.02
C GLY A 396 -18.09 18.45 -0.68
N ARG A 397 -17.44 17.39 -0.15
CA ARG A 397 -16.24 16.80 -0.73
C ARG A 397 -16.58 15.55 -1.52
N GLU A 398 -16.16 15.53 -2.78
CA GLU A 398 -16.34 14.41 -3.68
C GLU A 398 -15.61 13.17 -3.13
N TYR A 399 -16.38 12.12 -2.92
CA TYR A 399 -15.89 10.81 -2.48
C TYR A 399 -16.42 9.76 -3.45
N ILE A 400 -15.52 9.20 -4.25
CA ILE A 400 -15.87 8.16 -5.22
C ILE A 400 -15.97 6.83 -4.47
N VAL A 401 -17.15 6.23 -4.51
CA VAL A 401 -17.34 4.85 -4.07
C VAL A 401 -17.24 3.94 -5.30
N PRO A 402 -16.26 3.03 -5.37
CA PRO A 402 -16.19 2.07 -6.46
C PRO A 402 -17.50 1.26 -6.57
N PRO A 403 -17.99 0.97 -7.79
CA PRO A 403 -19.24 0.24 -7.99
C PRO A 403 -19.17 -1.24 -7.56
N SER A 404 -17.98 -1.75 -7.26
CA SER A 404 -17.71 -3.11 -6.80
C SER A 404 -16.53 -3.11 -5.84
N ILE A 405 -16.40 -4.14 -5.00
CA ILE A 405 -15.19 -4.41 -4.20
C ILE A 405 -14.03 -4.95 -5.05
N HIS A 406 -14.31 -5.38 -6.28
CA HIS A 406 -13.31 -5.90 -7.22
C HIS A 406 -12.95 -4.83 -8.25
N TYR A 407 -12.14 -3.85 -7.84
CA TYR A 407 -11.66 -2.77 -8.70
C TYR A 407 -10.13 -2.78 -8.79
N PRO A 408 -9.54 -2.25 -9.88
CA PRO A 408 -8.11 -1.99 -9.96
C PRO A 408 -7.74 -0.86 -8.98
N THR A 409 -7.12 -1.21 -7.85
CA THR A 409 -6.76 -0.27 -6.77
C THR A 409 -5.83 0.84 -7.25
N ALA A 410 -4.94 0.55 -8.21
CA ALA A 410 -4.04 1.52 -8.81
C ALA A 410 -4.77 2.74 -9.40
N ASN A 411 -5.98 2.56 -9.93
CA ASN A 411 -6.78 3.66 -10.51
C ASN A 411 -7.20 4.72 -9.47
N HIS A 412 -7.08 4.42 -8.17
CA HIS A 412 -7.50 5.29 -7.06
C HIS A 412 -6.33 5.86 -6.26
N ILE A 413 -5.08 5.54 -6.63
CA ILE A 413 -3.90 6.07 -5.95
C ILE A 413 -3.69 7.55 -6.32
N VAL A 414 -3.71 7.85 -7.61
CA VAL A 414 -3.75 9.21 -8.15
C VAL A 414 -5.07 9.37 -8.87
N GLU A 415 -5.98 10.15 -8.30
CA GLU A 415 -7.29 10.38 -8.91
C GLU A 415 -7.19 11.50 -9.96
N ALA A 416 -8.07 11.48 -10.95
CA ALA A 416 -8.19 12.61 -11.86
C ALA A 416 -8.77 13.84 -11.12
N VAL A 417 -8.50 15.06 -11.60
CA VAL A 417 -8.96 16.29 -10.94
C VAL A 417 -10.48 16.37 -10.92
N HIS A 418 -11.13 15.92 -12.00
CA HIS A 418 -12.57 15.74 -12.10
C HIS A 418 -12.88 14.27 -12.39
N PRO A 419 -12.98 13.42 -11.36
CA PRO A 419 -13.04 11.97 -11.53
C PRO A 419 -14.23 11.43 -12.35
N HIS A 420 -15.28 12.23 -12.52
CA HIS A 420 -16.45 11.89 -13.34
C HIS A 420 -16.31 12.24 -14.83
N SER A 421 -15.42 13.17 -15.20
CA SER A 421 -15.26 13.65 -16.58
C SER A 421 -13.90 13.36 -17.17
N ASP A 422 -12.87 13.36 -16.33
CA ASP A 422 -11.49 13.19 -16.77
C ASP A 422 -11.14 11.71 -16.92
N PRO A 423 -10.22 11.36 -17.83
CA PRO A 423 -9.74 9.99 -17.95
C PRO A 423 -9.01 9.54 -16.67
N ILE A 424 -9.00 8.22 -16.45
CA ILE A 424 -8.24 7.60 -15.36
C ILE A 424 -6.75 7.97 -15.50
N VAL A 425 -6.14 8.39 -14.39
CA VAL A 425 -4.72 8.71 -14.34
C VAL A 425 -3.92 7.41 -14.19
N GLU A 426 -3.39 6.91 -15.31
CA GLU A 426 -2.61 5.67 -15.35
C GLU A 426 -1.17 5.88 -14.87
N PHE A 427 -0.99 6.30 -13.61
CA PHE A 427 0.31 6.70 -13.07
C PHE A 427 1.39 5.60 -13.21
N TRP A 428 1.00 4.31 -13.25
CA TRP A 428 1.92 3.18 -13.40
C TRP A 428 2.52 3.05 -14.81
N LYS A 429 1.87 3.63 -15.83
CA LYS A 429 2.35 3.62 -17.23
C LYS A 429 3.31 4.77 -17.56
N GLN A 430 3.52 5.69 -16.61
CA GLN A 430 4.46 6.78 -16.81
C GLN A 430 5.84 6.21 -17.13
N LYS A 431 6.39 6.63 -18.26
CA LYS A 431 7.77 6.30 -18.60
C LYS A 431 8.66 7.02 -17.59
N PRO A 432 9.76 6.41 -17.14
CA PRO A 432 10.81 7.15 -16.46
C PRO A 432 11.15 8.34 -17.36
N VAL A 433 10.98 9.56 -16.85
CA VAL A 433 11.53 10.73 -17.54
C VAL A 433 13.03 10.50 -17.52
N SER A 434 13.63 10.31 -18.70
CA SER A 434 15.09 10.28 -18.85
C SER A 434 15.61 11.62 -18.32
N GLY A 435 16.08 11.59 -17.08
CA GLY A 435 16.54 12.74 -16.30
C GLY A 435 17.98 13.07 -16.58
#